data_AF-A0A2V6JRS6-F1
#
_entry.id   AF-A0A2V6JRS6-F1
#
_cell.length_a   1.000
_cell.length_b   1.000
_cell.length_c   1.000
_cell.angle_alpha   90.00
_cell.angle_beta   90.00
_cell.angle_gamma   90.00
#
_symmetry.space_group_name_H-M   'P 1'
#
loop_
_entity.id
_entity.type
_entity.pdbx_description
1 polymer ?
#
loop_
_entity_poly.entity_id
_entity_poly.type
_entity_poly.pdbx_seq_one_letter_code
_entity_poly.pdbx_strand_id
1 'polypeptide(L)'
;MRPHFDLTLTMVGIVALLAFGLHRGQHPSPTKPVRIATVQAGVPQLQKFDPQFTGEVFERFRRLSEIALAANPPPDLLVWPESSMPDPVRDQNTESYRFVTDFSAAMKTDLMLGTLDVEDSHDYNAALLVSHSDQRVQIYRKIHLVPFGVKCDAQAIPTETAEEPTARPLVRDPRGRRHKCDEQISPRSDECRRSN
;
A
#
# COMPACT_ATOMS: atom_id res chain seq x y z
N MET A 1 57.07 -41.39 8.49
CA MET A 1 55.81 -40.61 8.57
C MET A 1 55.46 -40.19 7.15
N ARG A 2 54.28 -40.57 6.64
CA ARG A 2 53.84 -40.14 5.30
C ARG A 2 53.16 -38.78 5.45
N PRO A 3 53.59 -37.74 4.71
CA PRO A 3 52.94 -36.44 4.80
C PRO A 3 51.47 -36.54 4.36
N HIS A 4 50.56 -36.06 5.20
CA HIS A 4 49.13 -35.97 4.93
C HIS A 4 48.84 -34.68 4.17
N PHE A 5 49.11 -34.68 2.87
CA PHE A 5 48.93 -33.51 2.01
C PHE A 5 47.48 -32.99 1.97
N ASP A 6 46.50 -33.88 2.13
CA ASP A 6 45.08 -33.53 2.18
C ASP A 6 44.74 -32.60 3.36
N LEU A 7 45.34 -32.83 4.53
CA LEU A 7 45.12 -31.99 5.71
C LEU A 7 45.80 -30.62 5.54
N THR A 8 47.00 -30.59 4.93
CA THR A 8 47.68 -29.32 4.67
C THR A 8 46.94 -28.47 3.64
N LEU A 9 46.37 -29.09 2.60
CA LEU A 9 45.63 -28.38 1.56
C LEU A 9 44.33 -27.78 2.11
N THR A 10 43.60 -28.54 2.92
CA THR A 10 42.36 -28.07 3.57
C THR A 10 42.65 -26.93 4.57
N MET A 11 43.70 -27.06 5.38
CA MET A 11 44.12 -26.00 6.30
C MET A 11 44.50 -24.72 5.56
N VAL A 12 45.27 -24.81 4.47
CA VAL A 12 45.63 -23.66 3.63
C VAL A 12 44.38 -23.02 3.02
N GLY A 13 43.41 -23.83 2.55
CA GLY A 13 42.13 -23.33 2.03
C GLY A 13 41.34 -22.56 3.08
N ILE A 14 41.24 -23.07 4.31
CA ILE A 14 40.56 -22.38 5.42
C ILE A 14 41.25 -21.07 5.76
N VAL A 15 42.59 -21.08 5.88
CA VAL A 15 43.36 -19.86 6.16
C VAL A 15 43.19 -18.83 5.05
N ALA A 16 43.19 -19.26 3.79
CA ALA A 16 42.97 -18.37 2.64
C ALA A 16 41.56 -17.75 2.65
N LEU A 17 40.52 -18.52 2.97
CA LEU A 17 39.15 -18.01 3.09
C LEU A 17 39.01 -17.01 4.24
N LEU A 18 39.62 -17.30 5.39
CA LEU A 18 39.61 -16.39 6.54
C LEU A 18 40.38 -15.10 6.21
N ALA A 19 41.56 -15.21 5.60
CA ALA A 19 42.35 -14.05 5.18
C ALA A 19 41.59 -13.21 4.13
N PHE A 20 40.93 -13.85 3.17
CA PHE A 20 40.09 -13.17 2.18
C PHE A 20 38.90 -12.46 2.82
N GLY A 21 38.21 -13.12 3.76
CA GLY A 21 37.11 -12.53 4.51
C GLY A 21 37.53 -11.30 5.32
N LEU A 22 38.68 -11.38 6.01
CA LEU A 22 39.25 -10.26 6.75
C LEU A 22 39.66 -9.11 5.82
N HIS A 23 40.30 -9.43 4.70
CA HIS A 23 40.71 -8.43 3.70
C HIS A 23 39.49 -7.71 3.09
N ARG A 24 38.43 -8.45 2.75
CA ARG A 24 37.17 -7.86 2.28
C ARG A 24 36.50 -6.99 3.34
N GLY A 25 36.53 -7.40 4.61
CA GLY A 25 35.97 -6.61 5.72
C GLY A 25 36.73 -5.30 5.98
N GLN A 26 38.04 -5.28 5.72
CA GLN A 26 38.89 -4.10 5.89
C GLN A 26 38.83 -3.11 4.73
N HIS A 27 38.26 -3.51 3.59
CA HIS A 27 38.02 -2.64 2.44
C HIS A 27 36.51 -2.48 2.20
N PRO A 28 35.79 -1.77 3.09
CA PRO A 28 34.41 -1.42 2.82
C PRO A 28 34.35 -0.63 1.51
N SER A 29 33.38 -0.96 0.66
CA SER A 29 33.16 -0.21 -0.57
C SER A 29 32.90 1.26 -0.25
N PRO A 30 33.41 2.20 -1.06
CA PRO A 30 33.18 3.62 -0.85
C PRO A 30 31.67 3.91 -0.82
N THR A 31 31.18 4.32 0.35
CA THR A 31 29.78 4.72 0.55
C THR A 31 29.61 6.19 0.22
N LYS A 32 28.57 6.54 -0.54
CA LYS A 32 28.14 7.93 -0.70
C LYS A 32 27.06 8.24 0.33
N PRO A 33 27.15 9.35 1.08
CA PRO A 33 26.06 9.76 1.96
C PRO A 33 24.82 10.07 1.11
N VAL A 34 23.65 9.55 1.51
CA VAL A 34 22.36 9.79 0.87
C VAL A 34 21.47 10.54 1.85
N ARG A 35 20.84 11.63 1.41
CA ARG A 35 19.92 12.42 2.20
C ARG A 35 18.48 12.02 1.88
N ILE A 36 17.78 11.53 2.89
CA ILE A 36 16.40 11.08 2.77
C ILE A 36 15.50 12.02 3.57
N ALA A 37 14.42 12.48 2.95
CA ALA A 37 13.36 13.23 3.62
C ALA A 37 12.10 12.37 3.72
N THR A 38 11.54 12.24 4.92
CA THR A 38 10.29 11.52 5.14
C THR A 38 9.17 12.50 5.46
N VAL A 39 8.04 12.40 4.78
CA VAL A 39 6.88 13.27 5.00
C VAL A 39 5.86 12.54 5.85
N GLN A 40 5.41 13.14 6.95
CA GLN A 40 4.37 12.56 7.79
C GLN A 40 3.17 13.52 7.88
N ALA A 41 2.21 13.33 6.98
CA ALA A 41 1.04 14.20 6.92
C ALA A 41 0.16 14.12 8.18
N GLY A 42 0.09 12.96 8.84
CA GLY A 42 -0.74 12.79 10.04
C GLY A 42 -2.24 12.92 9.75
N VAL A 43 -2.68 12.41 8.59
CA VAL A 43 -4.09 12.41 8.17
C VAL A 43 -4.90 11.47 9.07
N PRO A 44 -6.01 11.92 9.68
CA PRO A 44 -6.90 11.05 10.45
C PRO A 44 -7.44 9.89 9.62
N GLN A 45 -7.51 8.69 10.21
CA GLN A 45 -7.89 7.46 9.49
C GLN A 45 -9.27 7.56 8.80
N LEU A 46 -10.24 8.24 9.43
CA LEU A 46 -11.59 8.40 8.88
C LEU A 46 -11.66 9.32 7.65
N GLN A 47 -10.69 10.22 7.50
CA GLN A 47 -10.64 11.19 6.40
C GLN A 47 -9.79 10.69 5.22
N LYS A 48 -9.00 9.65 5.44
CA LYS A 48 -7.97 9.17 4.50
C LYS A 48 -8.53 8.65 3.17
N PHE A 49 -9.73 8.08 3.20
CA PHE A 49 -10.40 7.48 2.03
C PHE A 49 -11.73 8.19 1.72
N ASP A 50 -11.98 9.33 2.35
CA ASP A 50 -13.19 10.11 2.09
C ASP A 50 -12.91 11.08 0.93
N PRO A 51 -13.65 10.98 -0.20
CA PRO A 51 -13.48 11.84 -1.36
C PRO A 51 -13.56 13.35 -1.04
N GLN A 52 -14.27 13.72 0.03
CA GLN A 52 -14.39 15.12 0.46
C GLN A 52 -13.07 15.70 0.97
N PHE A 53 -12.17 14.86 1.48
CA PHE A 53 -10.89 15.27 2.08
C PHE A 53 -9.69 15.03 1.16
N THR A 54 -9.87 14.40 0.00
CA THR A 54 -8.82 14.12 -0.99
C THR A 54 -7.97 15.36 -1.33
N GLY A 55 -8.63 16.50 -1.59
CA GLY A 55 -7.92 17.76 -1.87
C GLY A 55 -7.07 18.25 -0.70
N GLU A 56 -7.57 18.15 0.53
CA GLU A 56 -6.81 18.53 1.73
C GLU A 56 -5.59 17.62 1.93
N VAL A 57 -5.76 16.31 1.69
CA VAL A 57 -4.68 15.33 1.78
C VAL A 57 -3.57 15.66 0.77
N PHE A 58 -3.91 15.90 -0.49
CA PHE A 58 -2.94 16.29 -1.52
C PHE A 58 -2.20 17.57 -1.18
N GLU A 59 -2.92 18.61 -0.77
CA GLU A 59 -2.32 19.90 -0.40
C GLU A 59 -1.37 19.77 0.80
N ARG A 60 -1.73 18.93 1.77
CA ARG A 60 -0.88 18.67 2.94
C ARG A 60 0.40 17.93 2.56
N PHE A 61 0.31 16.91 1.69
CA PHE A 61 1.48 16.21 1.16
C PHE A 61 2.36 17.13 0.33
N ARG A 62 1.77 17.94 -0.56
CA ARG A 62 2.49 18.93 -1.38
C ARG A 62 3.27 19.91 -0.52
N ARG A 63 2.59 20.58 0.43
CA ARG A 63 3.20 21.57 1.32
C ARG A 63 4.35 21.01 2.15
N LEU A 64 4.15 19.84 2.77
CA LEU A 64 5.20 19.22 3.59
C LEU A 64 6.40 18.78 2.75
N SER A 65 6.14 18.31 1.53
CA SER A 65 7.19 17.92 0.59
C SER A 65 7.99 19.13 0.11
N GLU A 66 7.33 20.25 -0.20
CA GLU A 66 7.99 21.52 -0.56
C GLU A 66 8.90 22.02 0.57
N ILE A 67 8.45 21.95 1.83
CA ILE A 67 9.28 22.30 2.99
C ILE A 67 10.52 21.39 3.08
N ALA A 68 10.34 20.08 2.86
CA ALA A 68 11.44 19.12 2.89
C ALA A 68 12.45 19.35 1.75
N LEU A 69 11.97 19.69 0.55
CA LEU A 69 12.78 19.95 -0.63
C LEU A 69 13.54 21.29 -0.54
N ALA A 70 13.03 22.26 0.22
CA ALA A 70 13.69 23.53 0.48
C ALA A 70 14.93 23.41 1.40
N ALA A 71 15.22 22.22 1.95
CA ALA A 71 16.43 21.98 2.72
C ALA A 71 17.70 22.19 1.86
N ASN A 72 18.79 22.65 2.48
CA ASN A 72 20.07 22.85 1.80
C ASN A 72 21.18 21.97 2.43
N PRO A 73 21.80 21.04 1.68
CA PRO A 73 21.44 20.60 0.32
C PRO A 73 20.08 19.87 0.27
N PRO A 74 19.43 19.82 -0.92
CA PRO A 74 18.16 19.14 -1.10
C PRO A 74 18.30 17.62 -0.84
N PRO A 75 17.20 16.93 -0.49
CA PRO A 75 17.21 15.48 -0.33
C PRO A 75 17.37 14.77 -1.69
N ASP A 76 18.05 13.63 -1.67
CA ASP A 76 18.20 12.73 -2.82
C ASP A 76 16.96 11.85 -3.01
N LEU A 77 16.23 11.56 -1.92
CA LEU A 77 15.01 10.76 -1.91
C LEU A 77 13.96 11.36 -0.99
N LEU A 78 12.74 11.50 -1.50
CA LEU A 78 11.56 11.88 -0.74
C LEU A 78 10.68 10.65 -0.50
N VAL A 79 10.28 10.40 0.74
CA VAL A 79 9.49 9.22 1.12
C VAL A 79 8.16 9.64 1.73
N TRP A 80 7.07 9.17 1.13
CA TRP A 80 5.71 9.25 1.65
C TRP A 80 5.31 7.90 2.29
N PRO A 81 4.49 7.93 3.35
CA PRO A 81 4.12 6.76 4.14
C PRO A 81 3.19 5.78 3.39
N GLU A 82 2.82 4.71 4.07
CA GLU A 82 1.90 3.67 3.56
C GLU A 82 0.50 4.24 3.25
N SER A 83 0.00 3.90 2.06
CA SER A 83 -1.29 4.38 1.52
C SER A 83 -1.40 5.90 1.60
N SER A 84 -0.40 6.64 1.09
CA SER A 84 -0.39 8.10 1.16
C SER A 84 -1.47 8.75 0.32
N MET A 85 -1.88 8.08 -0.75
CA MET A 85 -2.91 8.56 -1.68
C MET A 85 -4.23 7.82 -1.44
N PRO A 86 -5.38 8.51 -1.60
CA PRO A 86 -6.70 7.91 -1.39
C PRO A 86 -7.06 6.86 -2.45
N ASP A 87 -6.57 7.03 -3.68
CA ASP A 87 -6.86 6.15 -4.81
C ASP A 87 -5.59 5.48 -5.37
N PRO A 88 -5.73 4.40 -6.17
CA PRO A 88 -4.61 3.72 -6.82
C PRO A 88 -3.81 4.64 -7.74
N VAL A 89 -2.53 4.84 -7.43
CA VAL A 89 -1.67 5.77 -8.19
C VAL A 89 -1.31 5.23 -9.58
N ARG A 90 -1.48 3.93 -9.85
CA ARG A 90 -1.18 3.33 -11.16
C ARG A 90 -2.33 3.41 -12.15
N ASP A 91 -3.53 3.79 -11.72
CA ASP A 91 -4.67 3.99 -12.62
C ASP A 91 -4.67 5.44 -13.13
N GLN A 92 -4.48 5.60 -14.44
CA GLN A 92 -4.40 6.89 -15.13
C GLN A 92 -5.67 7.74 -15.01
N ASN A 93 -6.80 7.12 -14.68
CA ASN A 93 -8.08 7.81 -14.52
C ASN A 93 -8.24 8.44 -13.13
N THR A 94 -7.33 8.15 -12.18
CA THR A 94 -7.43 8.65 -10.80
C THR A 94 -6.82 10.04 -10.65
N GLU A 95 -7.35 10.82 -9.70
CA GLU A 95 -6.74 12.09 -9.30
C GLU A 95 -5.34 11.88 -8.69
N SER A 96 -5.15 10.75 -8.00
CA SER A 96 -3.89 10.35 -7.38
C SER A 96 -2.77 10.13 -8.42
N TYR A 97 -3.04 9.49 -9.56
CA TYR A 97 -2.06 9.36 -10.65
C TYR A 97 -1.62 10.72 -11.17
N ARG A 98 -2.57 11.62 -11.45
CA ARG A 98 -2.29 12.96 -11.98
C ARG A 98 -1.47 13.77 -11.00
N PHE A 99 -1.88 13.81 -9.73
CA PHE A 99 -1.16 14.53 -8.69
C PHE A 99 0.27 14.03 -8.52
N VAL A 100 0.49 12.71 -8.44
CA VAL A 100 1.83 12.13 -8.28
C VAL A 100 2.70 12.38 -9.51
N THR A 101 2.14 12.25 -10.72
CA THR A 101 2.87 12.50 -11.97
C THR A 101 3.27 13.97 -12.08
N ASP A 102 2.35 14.89 -11.84
CA ASP A 102 2.62 16.33 -11.88
C ASP A 102 3.63 16.74 -10.80
N PHE A 103 3.49 16.20 -9.59
CA PHE A 103 4.42 16.45 -8.48
C PHE A 103 5.82 15.89 -8.80
N SER A 104 5.92 14.65 -9.29
CA SER A 104 7.20 14.03 -9.64
C SER A 104 7.87 14.70 -10.84
N ALA A 105 7.10 15.25 -11.78
CA ALA A 105 7.65 16.00 -12.92
C ALA A 105 8.15 17.39 -12.52
N ALA A 106 7.53 18.03 -11.52
CA ALA A 106 7.95 19.33 -11.01
C ALA A 106 9.24 19.26 -10.18
N MET A 107 9.51 18.13 -9.53
CA MET A 107 10.61 17.97 -8.58
C MET A 107 11.81 17.23 -9.18
N LYS A 108 13.03 17.59 -8.77
CA LYS A 108 14.29 16.98 -9.24
C LYS A 108 14.80 15.85 -8.32
N THR A 109 13.90 15.25 -7.55
CA THR A 109 14.22 14.29 -6.48
C THR A 109 13.40 13.03 -6.69
N ASP A 110 13.97 11.87 -6.38
CA ASP A 110 13.26 10.60 -6.47
C ASP A 110 12.14 10.55 -5.41
N LEU A 111 10.97 10.02 -5.78
CA LEU A 111 9.81 9.94 -4.90
C LEU A 111 9.47 8.47 -4.62
N MET A 112 9.43 8.09 -3.36
CA MET A 112 8.90 6.82 -2.90
C MET A 112 7.58 7.04 -2.17
N LEU A 113 6.53 6.30 -2.50
CA LEU A 113 5.23 6.42 -1.85
C LEU A 113 4.54 5.07 -1.67
N GLY A 114 3.78 4.92 -0.58
CA GLY A 114 2.84 3.82 -0.43
C GLY A 114 1.52 4.10 -1.14
N THR A 115 1.00 3.12 -1.88
CA THR A 115 -0.28 3.20 -2.60
C THR A 115 -1.00 1.84 -2.57
N LEU A 116 -2.22 1.83 -3.10
CA LEU A 116 -2.92 0.61 -3.49
C LEU A 116 -2.57 0.31 -4.95
N ASP A 117 -2.20 -0.93 -5.24
CA ASP A 117 -2.01 -1.43 -6.61
C ASP A 117 -3.09 -2.47 -6.88
N VAL A 118 -3.77 -2.33 -8.03
CA VAL A 118 -4.87 -3.22 -8.43
C VAL A 118 -4.41 -3.99 -9.66
N GLU A 119 -4.33 -5.30 -9.55
CA GLU A 119 -3.95 -6.19 -10.66
C GLU A 119 -4.87 -7.42 -10.67
N ASP A 120 -5.45 -7.74 -11.84
CA ASP A 120 -6.34 -8.89 -12.02
C ASP A 120 -7.46 -8.98 -10.97
N SER A 121 -8.07 -7.84 -10.63
CA SER A 121 -9.11 -7.70 -9.58
C SER A 121 -8.66 -8.04 -8.16
N HIS A 122 -7.35 -8.03 -7.90
CA HIS A 122 -6.77 -8.18 -6.57
C HIS A 122 -6.15 -6.87 -6.10
N ASP A 123 -6.43 -6.51 -4.85
CA ASP A 123 -5.88 -5.31 -4.21
C ASP A 123 -4.61 -5.66 -3.44
N TYR A 124 -3.53 -4.95 -3.77
CA TYR A 124 -2.25 -5.07 -3.11
C TYR A 124 -1.88 -3.76 -2.42
N ASN A 125 -1.38 -3.89 -1.20
CA ASN A 125 -0.66 -2.77 -0.59
C ASN A 125 0.75 -2.72 -1.19
N ALA A 126 1.05 -1.62 -1.88
CA ALA A 126 2.26 -1.49 -2.66
C ALA A 126 3.04 -0.23 -2.27
N ALA A 127 4.35 -0.26 -2.49
CA ALA A 127 5.21 0.90 -2.51
C ALA A 127 5.69 1.14 -3.94
N LEU A 128 5.58 2.37 -4.41
CA LEU A 128 6.08 2.84 -5.69
C LEU A 128 7.33 3.67 -5.46
N LEU A 129 8.34 3.47 -6.31
CA LEU A 129 9.48 4.37 -6.44
C LEU A 129 9.43 4.97 -7.84
N VAL A 130 9.29 6.30 -7.91
CA VAL A 130 9.33 7.09 -9.13
C VAL A 130 10.68 7.79 -9.18
N SER A 131 11.52 7.38 -10.12
CA SER A 131 12.84 7.99 -10.32
C SER A 131 12.72 9.23 -11.19
N HIS A 132 13.30 10.34 -10.75
CA HIS A 132 13.33 11.58 -11.52
C HIS A 132 14.22 11.41 -12.77
N SER A 133 15.30 10.65 -12.67
CA SER A 133 16.35 10.58 -13.69
C SER A 133 15.93 9.89 -14.99
N ASP A 134 15.05 8.90 -14.91
CA ASP A 134 14.66 8.02 -16.01
C ASP A 134 13.16 7.76 -16.09
N GLN A 135 12.38 8.42 -15.22
CA GLN A 135 10.93 8.26 -15.10
C GLN A 135 10.50 6.78 -14.93
N ARG A 136 11.41 5.91 -14.49
CA ARG A 136 11.08 4.51 -14.23
C ARG A 136 10.32 4.40 -12.93
N VAL A 137 9.25 3.62 -12.99
CA VAL A 137 8.45 3.27 -11.82
C VAL A 137 8.80 1.85 -11.40
N GLN A 138 9.31 1.69 -10.17
CA GLN A 138 9.51 0.40 -9.53
C GLN A 138 8.42 0.15 -8.50
N ILE A 139 7.99 -1.10 -8.36
CA ILE A 139 6.86 -1.48 -7.51
C ILE A 139 7.31 -2.57 -6.57
N TYR A 140 6.97 -2.42 -5.30
CA TYR A 140 7.07 -3.45 -4.29
C TYR A 140 5.68 -3.75 -3.74
N ARG A 141 5.26 -5.01 -3.75
CA ARG A 141 3.99 -5.44 -3.15
C ARG A 141 4.26 -6.09 -1.79
N LYS A 142 3.47 -5.72 -0.78
CA LYS A 142 3.62 -6.21 0.59
C LYS A 142 3.41 -7.73 0.64
N ILE A 143 4.45 -8.47 1.05
CA ILE A 143 4.45 -9.94 1.08
C ILE A 143 3.83 -10.48 2.37
N HIS A 144 4.19 -9.89 3.51
CA HIS A 144 3.69 -10.31 4.82
C HIS A 144 2.54 -9.41 5.24
N LEU A 145 1.32 -9.93 5.12
CA LEU A 145 0.12 -9.24 5.56
C LEU A 145 -0.03 -9.41 7.07
N VAL A 146 -0.43 -8.33 7.73
CA VAL A 146 -0.72 -8.36 9.17
C VAL A 146 -1.96 -9.22 9.37
N PRO A 147 -1.91 -10.26 10.23
CA PRO A 147 -3.09 -11.07 10.51
C PRO A 147 -4.22 -10.17 11.04
N PHE A 148 -5.43 -10.33 10.47
CA PHE A 148 -6.66 -9.57 10.79
C PHE A 148 -6.69 -8.08 10.42
N GLY A 149 -5.62 -7.52 9.82
CA GLY A 149 -5.55 -6.10 9.45
C GLY A 149 -6.01 -5.76 8.02
N VAL A 150 -6.10 -6.77 7.15
CA VAL A 150 -6.49 -6.59 5.75
C VAL A 150 -7.97 -6.97 5.62
N LYS A 151 -8.80 -6.00 5.21
CA LYS A 151 -10.18 -6.28 4.80
C LYS A 151 -10.15 -6.76 3.35
N CYS A 152 -9.70 -8.00 3.15
CA CYS A 152 -10.11 -8.74 1.97
C CYS A 152 -11.57 -9.16 2.24
N ASP A 153 -12.44 -9.04 1.24
CA ASP A 153 -13.77 -9.62 1.34
C ASP A 153 -13.65 -11.07 1.79
N ALA A 154 -14.32 -11.37 2.90
CA ALA A 154 -14.37 -12.70 3.48
C ALA A 154 -15.19 -13.60 2.55
N GLN A 155 -14.55 -14.11 1.49
CA GLN A 155 -15.14 -15.14 0.66
C GLN A 155 -14.27 -16.39 0.73
N ALA A 156 -14.90 -17.45 1.24
CA ALA A 156 -14.44 -18.83 1.34
C ALA A 156 -13.45 -19.16 2.48
N ILE A 157 -13.92 -19.03 3.72
CA ILE A 157 -13.72 -20.16 4.66
C ILE A 157 -14.96 -21.02 4.53
N PRO A 158 -14.89 -22.23 3.95
CA PRO A 158 -16.00 -23.18 4.02
C PRO A 158 -16.14 -23.56 5.49
N THR A 159 -17.17 -23.04 6.15
CA THR A 159 -17.57 -23.55 7.47
C THR A 159 -18.01 -24.99 7.26
N GLU A 160 -17.21 -25.92 7.76
CA GLU A 160 -17.56 -27.33 7.85
C GLU A 160 -18.90 -27.45 8.57
N THR A 161 -19.81 -28.16 7.91
CA THR A 161 -21.18 -28.49 8.31
C THR A 161 -21.29 -28.85 9.79
N ALA A 162 -21.87 -27.95 10.59
CA ALA A 162 -22.60 -28.34 11.78
C ALA A 162 -24.05 -28.57 11.36
N GLU A 163 -24.44 -29.85 11.25
CA GLU A 163 -25.84 -30.25 11.27
C GLU A 163 -26.51 -29.67 12.52
N GLU A 164 -27.52 -28.83 12.35
CA GLU A 164 -28.45 -28.49 13.43
C GLU A 164 -29.80 -29.14 13.13
N PRO A 165 -30.36 -29.94 14.05
CA PRO A 165 -31.54 -30.74 13.79
C PRO A 165 -32.81 -29.90 13.75
N THR A 166 -33.67 -30.33 12.83
CA THR A 166 -35.05 -29.98 12.56
C THR A 166 -35.90 -29.61 13.79
N ALA A 167 -36.51 -28.41 13.80
CA ALA A 167 -37.95 -28.21 14.05
C ALA A 167 -38.32 -26.70 14.12
N ARG A 168 -39.07 -26.21 13.12
CA ARG A 168 -39.84 -24.95 13.22
C ARG A 168 -41.24 -25.26 13.73
N PRO A 169 -41.79 -24.54 14.73
CA PRO A 169 -43.22 -24.52 14.94
C PRO A 169 -43.87 -23.53 13.96
N LEU A 170 -44.85 -24.05 13.22
CA LEU A 170 -45.80 -23.30 12.39
C LEU A 170 -46.63 -22.37 13.27
N VAL A 171 -46.59 -21.07 13.01
CA VAL A 171 -47.62 -20.11 13.49
C VAL A 171 -48.38 -19.59 12.27
N ARG A 172 -49.66 -19.95 12.22
CA ARG A 172 -50.63 -19.50 11.20
C ARG A 172 -51.09 -18.08 11.51
N ASP A 173 -51.02 -17.21 10.51
CA ASP A 173 -51.69 -15.90 10.49
C ASP A 173 -53.19 -16.06 10.19
N PRO A 174 -54.10 -15.60 11.07
CA PRO A 174 -55.53 -15.61 10.84
C PRO A 174 -55.96 -14.27 10.25
N ARG A 175 -55.80 -14.09 8.93
CA ARG A 175 -56.63 -13.22 8.07
C ARG A 175 -56.11 -13.29 6.63
N GLY A 176 -56.60 -14.29 5.89
CA GLY A 176 -56.31 -14.46 4.47
C GLY A 176 -56.78 -13.25 3.65
N ARG A 177 -55.82 -12.53 3.06
CA ARG A 177 -55.98 -11.78 1.81
C ARG A 177 -54.63 -11.72 1.10
N ARG A 178 -54.56 -12.29 -0.11
CA ARG A 178 -53.44 -12.16 -1.04
C ARG A 178 -53.60 -10.83 -1.77
N HIS A 179 -52.59 -9.97 -1.73
CA HIS A 179 -52.41 -8.93 -2.74
C HIS A 179 -51.04 -9.10 -3.38
N LYS A 180 -51.08 -9.27 -4.71
CA LYS A 180 -49.96 -9.26 -5.63
C LYS A 180 -49.80 -7.80 -6.08
N CYS A 181 -48.63 -7.20 -5.89
CA CYS A 181 -48.23 -5.99 -6.59
C CYS A 181 -46.79 -6.17 -7.05
N ASP A 182 -46.66 -6.66 -8.29
CA ASP A 182 -45.66 -6.12 -9.22
C ASP A 182 -45.95 -4.61 -9.34
N GLU A 183 -44.95 -3.74 -9.22
CA GLU A 183 -44.70 -2.66 -10.19
C GLU A 183 -43.39 -1.93 -9.83
N GLN A 184 -42.58 -1.72 -10.85
CA GLN A 184 -41.47 -0.79 -10.91
C GLN A 184 -41.94 0.65 -10.61
N ILE A 185 -41.04 1.54 -10.17
CA ILE A 185 -40.78 2.87 -10.77
C ILE A 185 -39.72 3.63 -9.95
N SER A 186 -38.83 4.24 -10.72
CA SER A 186 -37.66 5.06 -10.37
C SER A 186 -38.06 6.53 -10.01
N PRO A 187 -37.15 7.52 -9.90
CA PRO A 187 -37.03 8.39 -8.72
C PRO A 187 -37.53 9.81 -8.98
N ARG A 188 -38.08 10.51 -7.97
CA ARG A 188 -38.07 11.99 -7.90
C ARG A 188 -38.74 12.53 -6.63
N SER A 189 -38.28 13.73 -6.28
CA SER A 189 -38.80 14.70 -5.31
C SER A 189 -38.65 14.37 -3.82
N ASP A 190 -37.48 14.72 -3.29
CA ASP A 190 -37.35 15.27 -1.94
C ASP A 190 -38.11 16.60 -1.87
N GLU A 191 -39.31 16.59 -1.28
CA GLU A 191 -40.00 17.82 -0.89
C GLU A 191 -40.80 17.58 0.39
N CYS A 192 -40.12 17.65 1.54
CA CYS A 192 -40.75 17.62 2.85
C CYS A 192 -40.90 19.06 3.36
N ARG A 193 -42.01 19.71 3.03
CA ARG A 193 -42.47 20.96 3.67
C ARG A 193 -43.76 20.65 4.43
N ARG A 194 -43.69 20.60 5.77
CA ARG A 194 -44.87 20.49 6.65
C ARG A 194 -45.46 21.89 6.89
N SER A 195 -46.76 22.04 6.61
CA SER A 195 -47.62 23.07 7.20
C SER A 195 -48.69 22.39 8.06
N ASN A 196 -48.60 22.58 9.37
CA ASN A 196 -49.64 22.96 10.33
C ASN A 196 -49.12 22.69 11.73
#